data_AF-A0A8K0QXY8-F1
#
_entry.id   AF-A0A8K0QXY8-F1
#
_cell.length_a   1.000
_cell.length_b   1.000
_cell.length_c   1.000
_cell.angle_alpha   90.00
_cell.angle_beta   90.00
_cell.angle_gamma   90.00
#
_symmetry.space_group_name_H-M   'P 1'
#
loop_
_entity.id
_entity.type
_entity.pdbx_description
1 polymer ?
#
loop_
_entity_poly.entity_id
_entity_poly.type
_entity_poly.pdbx_seq_one_letter_code
_entity_poly.pdbx_strand_id
1 'polypeptide(L)'
;MLILVYLAAISSIGTATAIPAALNPRNIDAMVADNTCRWTNCNQNCSPGFVSVARSGGARGEMMWDHTYCDRGLSRFCCPANVPQPVCTWRGHSNSGRCKPACQIGEAEVWTIKLGCKSGHQSACCKTDTPSMQAYAHCRWEGAAPNCWGSSQFEPNPVCSTPLFSQAAVKAPAGFGGADTCSKGSMTYCCRHPDFQNFLPPAFSQCFWSKDIFAGPHNPMACNADCPENHIKLAVHPRNCAKSGGYEALCCRGYKPSDLPEHQPPDVPTAPKKSEKVLQFELAVDR
;
A
#
# COMPACT_ATOMS: atom_id res chain seq x y z
N MET A 1 -20.13 62.23 -16.37
CA MET A 1 -20.42 60.78 -16.24
C MET A 1 -19.38 60.03 -17.05
N LEU A 2 -18.29 59.60 -16.40
CA LEU A 2 -17.26 58.74 -16.99
C LEU A 2 -17.44 57.34 -16.41
N ILE A 3 -17.59 56.34 -17.28
CA ILE A 3 -17.64 54.92 -16.92
C ILE A 3 -16.20 54.39 -16.95
N LEU A 4 -15.66 54.03 -15.79
CA LEU A 4 -14.39 53.31 -15.65
C LEU A 4 -14.71 51.83 -15.41
N VAL A 5 -14.51 51.01 -16.44
CA VAL A 5 -14.58 49.55 -16.38
C VAL A 5 -13.26 49.04 -15.80
N TYR A 6 -13.29 48.49 -14.57
CA TYR A 6 -12.16 47.78 -13.99
C TYR A 6 -12.13 46.34 -14.53
N LEU A 7 -11.17 46.05 -15.41
CA LEU A 7 -10.78 44.68 -15.75
C LEU A 7 -9.80 44.17 -14.69
N ALA A 8 -10.27 43.27 -13.80
CA ALA A 8 -9.39 42.53 -12.91
C ALA A 8 -8.77 41.35 -13.66
N ALA A 9 -7.47 41.43 -13.93
CA ALA A 9 -6.69 40.31 -14.47
C ALA A 9 -6.58 39.20 -13.42
N ILE A 10 -7.17 38.04 -13.69
CA ILE A 10 -6.98 36.83 -12.88
C ILE A 10 -5.68 36.19 -13.34
N SER A 11 -4.59 36.44 -12.60
CA SER A 11 -3.34 35.72 -12.75
C SER A 11 -3.49 34.29 -12.24
N SER A 12 -3.51 33.32 -13.15
CA SER A 12 -3.45 31.90 -12.85
C SER A 12 -2.06 31.55 -12.31
N ILE A 13 -1.95 31.33 -11.00
CA ILE A 13 -0.76 30.70 -10.41
C ILE A 13 -0.90 29.20 -10.65
N GLY A 14 -0.35 28.74 -11.76
CA GLY A 14 -0.08 27.32 -11.98
C GLY A 14 1.06 26.88 -11.09
N THR A 15 0.75 26.33 -9.91
CA THR A 15 1.73 25.54 -9.15
C THR A 15 1.81 24.15 -9.77
N ALA A 16 2.71 23.99 -10.74
CA ALA A 16 3.18 22.69 -11.15
C ALA A 16 3.92 22.05 -9.96
N THR A 17 3.22 21.24 -9.17
CA THR A 17 3.86 20.34 -8.20
C THR A 17 4.60 19.28 -8.98
N ALA A 18 5.92 19.43 -9.08
CA ALA A 18 6.79 18.39 -9.60
C ALA A 18 6.62 17.13 -8.76
N ILE A 19 5.99 16.10 -9.34
CA ILE A 19 5.94 14.76 -8.78
C ILE A 19 7.39 14.24 -8.77
N PRO A 20 7.90 13.71 -7.64
CA PRO A 20 9.21 13.08 -7.62
C PRO A 20 9.29 12.01 -8.71
N ALA A 21 10.36 12.00 -9.49
CA ALA A 21 10.60 11.07 -10.61
C ALA A 21 10.55 9.57 -10.24
N ALA A 22 10.40 9.22 -8.96
CA ALA A 22 10.27 7.86 -8.46
C ALA A 22 8.84 7.26 -8.56
N LEU A 23 7.84 8.04 -8.94
CA LEU A 23 6.47 7.57 -9.17
C LEU A 23 6.17 7.61 -10.66
N ASN A 24 6.84 6.75 -11.44
CA ASN A 24 6.46 6.52 -12.81
C ASN A 24 5.31 5.51 -12.84
N PRO A 25 4.04 5.91 -13.09
CA PRO A 25 2.91 4.99 -13.17
C PRO A 25 3.03 3.95 -14.30
N ARG A 26 4.08 4.02 -15.13
CA ARG A 26 4.35 3.08 -16.22
C ARG A 26 5.12 1.83 -15.82
N ASN A 27 5.58 1.68 -14.56
CA ASN A 27 6.25 0.47 -14.12
C ASN A 27 5.29 -0.43 -13.32
N ILE A 28 4.25 -0.93 -13.99
CA ILE A 28 3.29 -1.88 -13.42
C ILE A 28 4.00 -3.14 -12.89
N ASP A 29 5.09 -3.55 -13.55
CA ASP A 29 5.91 -4.70 -13.15
C ASP A 29 6.56 -4.52 -11.77
N ALA A 30 6.84 -3.29 -11.35
CA ALA A 30 7.34 -3.02 -9.99
C ALA A 30 6.29 -3.22 -8.90
N MET A 31 5.00 -3.25 -9.25
CA MET A 31 3.87 -3.34 -8.32
C MET A 31 3.24 -4.74 -8.28
N VAL A 32 3.87 -5.75 -8.89
CA VAL A 32 3.45 -7.16 -8.82
C VAL A 32 3.68 -7.76 -7.44
N ALA A 33 3.01 -8.88 -7.15
CA ALA A 33 3.09 -9.53 -5.83
C ALA A 33 4.54 -9.87 -5.44
N ASP A 34 5.30 -10.48 -6.34
CA ASP A 34 6.67 -10.96 -6.08
C ASP A 34 7.66 -9.83 -5.77
N ASN A 35 7.37 -8.60 -6.20
CA ASN A 35 8.19 -7.42 -5.91
C ASN A 35 7.71 -6.65 -4.68
N THR A 36 6.53 -6.95 -4.14
CA THR A 36 5.91 -6.14 -3.07
C THR A 36 6.23 -6.70 -1.68
N CYS A 37 6.59 -5.83 -0.75
CA CYS A 37 6.75 -6.20 0.67
C CYS A 37 5.46 -6.79 1.26
N ARG A 38 5.57 -7.64 2.28
CA ARG A 38 4.41 -8.32 2.86
C ARG A 38 4.64 -8.70 4.33
N TRP A 39 3.54 -8.77 5.07
CA TRP A 39 3.53 -9.33 6.42
C TRP A 39 3.41 -10.85 6.36
N THR A 40 4.18 -11.55 7.19
CA THR A 40 4.06 -13.01 7.33
C THR A 40 2.82 -13.41 8.13
N ASN A 41 2.50 -14.70 8.09
CA ASN A 41 1.67 -15.30 9.13
C ASN A 41 2.41 -15.34 10.47
N CYS A 42 1.67 -15.64 11.53
CA CYS A 42 2.22 -15.74 12.88
C CYS A 42 3.28 -16.85 12.95
N ASN A 43 4.41 -16.56 13.59
CA ASN A 43 5.56 -17.46 13.74
C ASN A 43 6.27 -17.90 12.45
N GLN A 44 5.87 -17.40 11.29
CA GLN A 44 6.57 -17.71 10.05
C GLN A 44 7.76 -16.77 9.82
N ASN A 45 8.83 -17.33 9.27
CA ASN A 45 9.93 -16.53 8.72
C ASN A 45 9.51 -15.94 7.37
N CYS A 46 10.30 -14.99 6.86
CA CYS A 46 10.11 -14.52 5.50
C CYS A 46 10.27 -15.68 4.51
N SER A 47 9.40 -15.71 3.49
CA SER A 47 9.49 -16.68 2.39
C SER A 47 10.85 -16.59 1.68
N PRO A 48 11.30 -17.66 1.01
CA PRO A 48 12.53 -17.62 0.20
C PRO A 48 12.55 -16.42 -0.74
N GLY A 49 13.69 -15.72 -0.79
CA GLY A 49 13.84 -14.49 -1.57
C GLY A 49 13.38 -13.21 -0.86
N PHE A 50 12.81 -13.31 0.34
CA PHE A 50 12.44 -12.17 1.18
C PHE A 50 13.27 -12.13 2.48
N VAL A 51 13.52 -10.92 2.99
CA VAL A 51 14.21 -10.68 4.25
C VAL A 51 13.38 -9.77 5.15
N SER A 52 13.53 -9.93 6.47
CA SER A 52 12.83 -9.08 7.43
C SER A 52 13.39 -7.66 7.38
N VAL A 53 12.51 -6.67 7.48
CA VAL A 53 12.88 -5.26 7.45
C VAL A 53 13.26 -4.78 8.86
N ALA A 54 14.41 -4.13 8.98
CA ALA A 54 14.86 -3.53 10.22
C ALA A 54 13.99 -2.32 10.60
N ARG A 55 13.74 -2.13 11.91
CA ARG A 55 13.04 -0.95 12.41
C ARG A 55 14.02 0.20 12.54
N SER A 56 13.75 1.28 11.83
CA SER A 56 14.48 2.54 11.97
C SER A 56 14.17 3.21 13.32
N GLY A 57 15.20 3.68 14.02
CA GLY A 57 15.05 4.32 15.34
C GLY A 57 14.67 3.35 16.47
N GLY A 58 14.66 2.04 16.20
CA GLY A 58 14.53 1.00 17.22
C GLY A 58 15.85 0.66 17.91
N ALA A 59 15.79 -0.30 18.85
CA ALA A 59 16.98 -0.89 19.42
C ALA A 59 17.84 -1.60 18.35
N ARG A 60 19.12 -1.82 18.64
CA ARG A 60 20.02 -2.49 17.69
C ARG A 60 19.48 -3.89 17.34
N GLY A 61 19.26 -4.14 16.06
CA GLY A 61 18.72 -5.41 15.56
C GLY A 61 17.20 -5.55 15.73
N GLU A 62 16.51 -4.50 16.17
CA GLU A 62 15.05 -4.49 16.20
C GLU A 62 14.50 -4.48 14.76
N MET A 63 13.48 -5.29 14.53
CA MET A 63 12.85 -5.47 13.23
C MET A 63 11.40 -4.98 13.27
N MET A 64 10.80 -4.80 12.10
CA MET A 64 9.38 -4.49 11.97
C MET A 64 8.53 -5.73 12.24
N TRP A 65 8.07 -5.87 13.48
CA TRP A 65 7.25 -6.98 13.96
C TRP A 65 5.89 -6.52 14.50
N ASP A 66 4.90 -7.40 14.37
CA ASP A 66 3.58 -7.25 15.00
C ASP A 66 3.18 -8.56 15.69
N HIS A 67 2.69 -8.47 16.92
CA HIS A 67 2.18 -9.60 17.72
C HIS A 67 0.68 -9.49 17.98
N THR A 68 0.01 -8.43 17.51
CA THR A 68 -1.36 -8.09 17.93
C THR A 68 -2.36 -9.17 17.58
N TYR A 69 -2.20 -9.82 16.44
CA TYR A 69 -3.10 -10.86 15.93
C TYR A 69 -2.53 -12.27 16.04
N CYS A 70 -1.43 -12.42 16.76
CA CYS A 70 -0.79 -13.70 16.97
C CYS A 70 -1.07 -14.19 18.39
N ASP A 71 -1.84 -15.28 18.52
CA ASP A 71 -2.02 -15.98 19.81
C ASP A 71 -0.65 -16.40 20.38
N ARG A 72 0.25 -16.82 19.49
CA ARG A 72 1.66 -17.03 19.79
C ARG A 72 2.53 -16.44 18.70
N GLY A 73 3.63 -15.82 19.10
CA GLY A 73 4.66 -15.36 18.19
C GLY A 73 4.46 -13.95 17.65
N LEU A 74 4.96 -13.75 16.45
CA LEU A 74 4.91 -12.48 15.75
C LEU A 74 4.81 -12.69 14.23
N SER A 75 4.21 -11.71 13.58
CA SER A 75 4.30 -11.47 12.15
C SER A 75 5.49 -10.54 11.87
N ARG A 76 6.14 -10.76 10.73
CA ARG A 76 7.32 -10.01 10.28
C ARG A 76 6.98 -9.25 9.02
N PHE A 77 7.40 -8.00 8.93
CA PHE A 77 7.37 -7.29 7.65
C PHE A 77 8.60 -7.69 6.82
N CYS A 78 8.35 -8.25 5.65
CA CYS A 78 9.35 -8.85 4.78
C CYS A 78 9.34 -8.18 3.41
N CYS A 79 10.51 -7.92 2.85
CA CYS A 79 10.67 -7.36 1.49
C CYS A 79 11.64 -8.21 0.66
N PRO A 80 11.57 -8.16 -0.69
CA PRO A 80 12.48 -8.91 -1.55
C PRO A 80 13.94 -8.58 -1.25
N ALA A 81 14.78 -9.61 -1.17
CA ALA A 81 16.18 -9.49 -0.73
C ALA A 81 17.12 -8.93 -1.81
N ASN A 82 16.69 -8.99 -3.08
CA ASN A 82 17.46 -8.57 -4.25
C ASN A 82 17.31 -7.07 -4.58
N VAL A 83 16.59 -6.30 -3.75
CA VAL A 83 16.41 -4.86 -3.90
C VAL A 83 16.77 -4.12 -2.61
N PRO A 84 17.07 -2.80 -2.69
CA PRO A 84 17.27 -1.98 -1.51
C PRO A 84 16.07 -2.07 -0.54
N GLN A 85 16.37 -2.31 0.74
CA GLN A 85 15.35 -2.44 1.77
C GLN A 85 14.77 -1.07 2.14
N PRO A 86 13.43 -0.95 2.35
CA PRO A 86 12.84 0.31 2.75
C PRO A 86 13.21 0.66 4.19
N VAL A 87 13.27 1.97 4.47
CA VAL A 87 13.36 2.47 5.85
C VAL A 87 11.96 2.51 6.43
N CYS A 88 11.71 1.69 7.45
CA CYS A 88 10.41 1.58 8.11
C CYS A 88 10.49 1.86 9.60
N THR A 89 9.44 2.45 10.17
CA THR A 89 9.30 2.64 11.63
C THR A 89 7.83 2.61 12.04
N TRP A 90 7.58 2.27 13.31
CA TRP A 90 6.32 2.57 13.96
C TRP A 90 6.22 4.06 14.30
N ARG A 91 5.08 4.70 14.00
CA ARG A 91 4.80 6.11 14.29
C ARG A 91 3.51 6.25 15.08
N GLY A 92 3.44 7.32 15.87
CA GLY A 92 2.23 7.69 16.60
C GLY A 92 2.18 7.25 18.05
N HIS A 93 3.21 6.58 18.57
CA HIS A 93 3.30 6.26 19.99
C HIS A 93 3.35 7.53 20.85
N SER A 94 2.71 7.48 22.03
CA SER A 94 2.81 8.51 23.06
C SER A 94 2.92 7.84 24.42
N ASN A 95 3.81 8.33 25.29
CA ASN A 95 3.98 7.83 26.65
C ASN A 95 2.70 7.92 27.50
N SER A 96 1.76 8.79 27.12
CA SER A 96 0.43 8.87 27.77
C SER A 96 -0.48 7.68 27.44
N GLY A 97 -0.13 6.88 26.44
CA GLY A 97 -0.98 5.87 25.82
C GLY A 97 -2.02 6.45 24.84
N ARG A 98 -2.09 7.77 24.66
CA ARG A 98 -2.96 8.41 23.64
C ARG A 98 -2.20 8.52 22.32
N CYS A 99 -2.25 7.44 21.54
CA CYS A 99 -1.52 7.35 20.28
C CYS A 99 -2.20 8.12 19.16
N LYS A 100 -1.39 8.65 18.23
CA LYS A 100 -1.84 9.44 17.08
C LYS A 100 -1.19 8.91 15.79
N PRO A 101 -1.86 8.03 15.04
CA PRO A 101 -1.31 7.43 13.83
C PRO A 101 -1.10 8.50 12.75
N ALA A 102 0.04 8.45 12.07
CA ALA A 102 0.34 9.24 10.88
C ALA A 102 1.68 8.82 10.29
N CYS A 103 1.73 8.67 8.96
CA CYS A 103 2.97 8.58 8.21
C CYS A 103 3.38 9.95 7.66
N GLN A 104 4.69 10.15 7.47
CA GLN A 104 5.22 11.40 6.91
C GLN A 104 5.03 11.42 5.38
N ILE A 105 5.19 12.61 4.78
CA ILE A 105 5.23 12.74 3.33
C ILE A 105 6.39 11.88 2.79
N GLY A 106 6.11 11.08 1.75
CA GLY A 106 7.08 10.13 1.20
C GLY A 106 7.10 8.77 1.91
N GLU A 107 6.20 8.55 2.87
CA GLU A 107 5.97 7.25 3.49
C GLU A 107 4.57 6.74 3.15
N ALA A 108 4.43 5.40 3.10
CA ALA A 108 3.15 4.72 3.05
C ALA A 108 2.89 3.98 4.37
N GLU A 109 1.64 3.97 4.80
CA GLU A 109 1.19 3.12 5.90
C GLU A 109 0.99 1.69 5.37
N VAL A 110 1.70 0.73 5.96
CA VAL A 110 1.65 -0.69 5.55
C VAL A 110 1.07 -1.61 6.62
N TRP A 111 0.78 -1.08 7.81
CA TRP A 111 0.12 -1.79 8.91
C TRP A 111 -0.27 -0.83 10.04
N THR A 112 -1.04 -1.33 11.00
CA THR A 112 -1.33 -0.62 12.27
C THR A 112 -1.17 -1.55 13.47
N ILE A 113 -0.80 -1.00 14.63
CA ILE A 113 -0.63 -1.76 15.88
C ILE A 113 -1.18 -0.99 17.08
N LYS A 114 -1.81 -1.70 18.02
CA LYS A 114 -2.37 -1.10 19.26
C LYS A 114 -1.45 -1.20 20.47
N LEU A 115 -0.32 -1.90 20.35
CA LEU A 115 0.63 -2.08 21.45
C LEU A 115 1.03 -0.72 22.06
N GLY A 116 0.95 -0.62 23.39
CA GLY A 116 1.31 0.60 24.13
C GLY A 116 0.30 1.74 24.01
N CYS A 117 -0.84 1.53 23.35
CA CYS A 117 -1.88 2.54 23.15
C CYS A 117 -3.14 2.20 23.96
N LYS A 118 -3.55 3.10 24.85
CA LYS A 118 -4.84 3.08 25.55
C LYS A 118 -5.98 3.56 24.65
N SER A 119 -5.68 4.50 23.75
CA SER A 119 -6.59 5.02 22.73
C SER A 119 -5.81 5.33 21.45
N GLY A 120 -6.42 5.17 20.28
CA GLY A 120 -5.71 5.27 19.02
C GLY A 120 -4.81 4.07 18.77
N HIS A 121 -3.90 4.22 17.81
CA HIS A 121 -2.98 3.19 17.36
C HIS A 121 -1.69 3.81 16.82
N GLN A 122 -0.72 2.96 16.51
CA GLN A 122 0.49 3.33 15.79
C GLN A 122 0.39 2.85 14.33
N SER A 123 1.04 3.56 13.43
CA SER A 123 1.15 3.23 12.00
C SER A 123 2.53 2.64 11.71
N ALA A 124 2.60 1.53 10.98
CA ALA A 124 3.85 1.10 10.36
C ALA A 124 4.07 1.94 9.10
N CYS A 125 5.01 2.86 9.16
CA CYS A 125 5.31 3.80 8.10
C CYS A 125 6.63 3.44 7.45
N CYS A 126 6.61 3.29 6.12
CA CYS A 126 7.78 2.91 5.34
C CYS A 126 7.99 3.91 4.21
N LYS A 127 9.23 4.34 3.99
CA LYS A 127 9.58 5.17 2.84
C LYS A 127 9.21 4.48 1.54
N THR A 128 8.73 5.25 0.57
CA THR A 128 8.27 4.74 -0.73
C THR A 128 9.30 4.89 -1.84
N ASP A 129 10.56 5.11 -1.49
CA ASP A 129 11.68 5.35 -2.42
C ASP A 129 12.34 4.04 -2.91
N THR A 130 11.85 2.88 -2.48
CA THR A 130 12.34 1.57 -2.95
C THR A 130 11.35 0.88 -3.89
N PRO A 131 11.83 0.00 -4.80
CA PRO A 131 10.95 -0.76 -5.70
C PRO A 131 9.88 -1.56 -4.96
N SER A 132 10.22 -2.12 -3.80
CA SER A 132 9.33 -3.01 -3.06
C SER A 132 8.14 -2.33 -2.37
N MET A 133 8.15 -1.00 -2.37
CA MET A 133 7.12 -0.16 -1.75
C MET A 133 6.21 0.51 -2.78
N GLN A 134 6.42 0.27 -4.09
CA GLN A 134 5.68 0.94 -5.15
C GLN A 134 4.17 0.67 -5.06
N ALA A 135 3.75 -0.58 -4.79
CA ALA A 135 2.33 -0.88 -4.63
C ALA A 135 1.70 -0.08 -3.47
N TYR A 136 2.39 0.00 -2.33
CA TYR A 136 1.93 0.78 -1.17
C TYR A 136 1.95 2.30 -1.42
N ALA A 137 2.93 2.82 -2.17
CA ALA A 137 3.04 4.24 -2.51
C ALA A 137 1.82 4.77 -3.29
N HIS A 138 1.14 3.87 -3.98
CA HIS A 138 -0.05 4.15 -4.75
C HIS A 138 -1.35 4.01 -3.95
N CYS A 139 -1.32 3.66 -2.67
CA CYS A 139 -2.52 3.47 -1.88
C CYS A 139 -2.42 4.14 -0.51
N ARG A 140 -3.57 4.38 0.11
CA ARG A 140 -3.68 4.91 1.47
C ARG A 140 -4.98 4.49 2.12
N TRP A 141 -4.95 4.33 3.44
CA TRP A 141 -6.20 4.19 4.20
C TRP A 141 -6.88 5.53 4.36
N GLU A 142 -8.20 5.49 4.24
CA GLU A 142 -9.06 6.62 4.42
C GLU A 142 -10.24 6.25 5.36
N GLY A 143 -10.74 7.24 6.10
CA GLY A 143 -11.65 7.04 7.22
C GLY A 143 -10.94 6.76 8.54
N ALA A 144 -11.56 7.17 9.65
CA ALA A 144 -11.02 6.98 10.99
C ALA A 144 -12.13 6.73 12.01
N ALA A 145 -11.87 5.86 12.97
CA ALA A 145 -12.79 5.62 14.08
C ALA A 145 -12.95 6.86 14.98
N PRO A 146 -14.09 7.01 15.69
CA PRO A 146 -15.22 6.06 15.75
C PRO A 146 -16.16 6.13 14.54
N ASN A 147 -16.08 7.17 13.73
CA ASN A 147 -17.02 7.44 12.64
C ASN A 147 -16.36 7.22 11.28
N CYS A 148 -16.31 5.97 10.80
CA CYS A 148 -15.71 5.70 9.50
C CYS A 148 -16.72 5.83 8.37
N TRP A 149 -16.20 5.97 7.14
CA TRP A 149 -16.99 6.23 5.94
C TRP A 149 -17.99 5.11 5.64
N GLY A 150 -19.15 5.47 5.09
CA GLY A 150 -20.08 4.45 4.60
C GLY A 150 -21.29 4.15 5.51
N SER A 151 -21.75 5.10 6.32
CA SER A 151 -23.12 5.06 6.87
C SER A 151 -23.97 6.07 6.13
N SER A 152 -25.27 5.86 5.97
CA SER A 152 -26.17 6.62 5.07
C SER A 152 -26.28 8.15 5.30
N GLN A 153 -25.52 8.72 6.24
CA GLN A 153 -25.36 10.18 6.47
C GLN A 153 -23.91 10.67 6.30
N PHE A 154 -22.96 9.75 6.07
CA PHE A 154 -21.50 9.92 6.01
C PHE A 154 -20.85 9.05 4.92
N GLU A 155 -21.61 8.62 3.91
CA GLU A 155 -21.01 8.15 2.66
C GLU A 155 -20.60 9.40 1.87
N PRO A 156 -19.31 9.75 1.74
CA PRO A 156 -18.93 10.42 0.52
C PRO A 156 -19.29 9.45 -0.61
N ASN A 157 -20.20 9.86 -1.48
CA ASN A 157 -20.13 9.43 -2.86
C ASN A 157 -19.16 10.41 -3.51
N PRO A 158 -17.89 10.03 -3.77
CA PRO A 158 -17.36 8.65 -3.91
C PRO A 158 -16.72 8.02 -2.64
N VAL A 159 -16.65 6.67 -2.63
CA VAL A 159 -16.15 5.79 -1.53
C VAL A 159 -14.72 6.12 -1.08
N CYS A 160 -13.96 6.78 -1.96
CA CYS A 160 -12.65 7.34 -1.66
C CYS A 160 -12.69 8.86 -1.88
N SER A 161 -11.99 9.62 -1.02
CA SER A 161 -12.17 11.07 -0.88
C SER A 161 -11.69 11.91 -2.07
N THR A 162 -10.91 11.35 -3.00
CA THR A 162 -10.30 12.13 -4.08
C THR A 162 -10.38 11.42 -5.42
N PRO A 163 -10.51 12.16 -6.54
CA PRO A 163 -10.42 11.57 -7.89
C PRO A 163 -9.09 10.84 -8.13
N LEU A 164 -8.01 11.35 -7.54
CA LEU A 164 -6.68 10.75 -7.65
C LEU A 164 -6.64 9.36 -7.02
N PHE A 165 -7.22 9.18 -5.82
CA PHE A 165 -7.32 7.89 -5.12
C PHE A 165 -8.75 7.37 -5.21
N SER A 166 -9.23 7.02 -6.40
CA SER A 166 -10.66 6.69 -6.61
C SER A 166 -10.99 5.19 -6.53
N GLN A 167 -9.99 4.31 -6.46
CA GLN A 167 -10.18 2.86 -6.49
C GLN A 167 -10.08 2.24 -5.10
N ALA A 168 -11.14 1.58 -4.62
CA ALA A 168 -11.14 0.90 -3.34
C ALA A 168 -10.57 -0.53 -3.48
N ALA A 169 -9.43 -0.80 -2.86
CA ALA A 169 -8.86 -2.15 -2.77
C ALA A 169 -9.58 -3.00 -1.70
N VAL A 170 -9.92 -2.39 -0.56
CA VAL A 170 -10.64 -3.06 0.53
C VAL A 170 -11.41 -2.07 1.38
N LYS A 171 -12.58 -2.49 1.90
CA LYS A 171 -13.31 -1.84 3.00
C LYS A 171 -13.24 -2.73 4.24
N ALA A 172 -12.73 -2.22 5.35
CA ALA A 172 -12.58 -2.95 6.60
C ALA A 172 -12.84 -2.02 7.82
N PRO A 173 -13.74 -2.39 8.75
CA PRO A 173 -14.00 -1.56 9.94
C PRO A 173 -12.81 -1.37 10.89
N ALA A 174 -11.77 -2.21 10.80
CA ALA A 174 -10.56 -2.08 11.64
C ALA A 174 -9.30 -1.81 10.82
N GLY A 175 -9.44 -1.44 9.53
CA GLY A 175 -8.30 -1.21 8.64
C GLY A 175 -7.34 -2.42 8.56
N PHE A 176 -6.05 -2.17 8.79
CA PHE A 176 -4.99 -3.19 8.91
C PHE A 176 -5.07 -4.06 10.17
N GLY A 177 -6.10 -3.89 11.01
CA GLY A 177 -6.31 -4.64 12.24
C GLY A 177 -6.06 -3.78 13.47
N GLY A 178 -4.85 -3.21 13.63
CA GLY A 178 -4.46 -2.47 14.85
C GLY A 178 -5.16 -1.13 15.08
N ALA A 179 -5.95 -0.66 14.10
CA ALA A 179 -6.70 0.57 14.23
C ALA A 179 -7.91 0.40 15.16
N ASP A 180 -8.40 1.51 15.71
CA ASP A 180 -9.67 1.47 16.42
C ASP A 180 -10.80 1.10 15.45
N THR A 181 -11.72 0.26 15.90
CA THR A 181 -12.83 -0.22 15.07
C THR A 181 -13.86 0.89 14.86
N CYS A 182 -14.29 1.03 13.62
CA CYS A 182 -15.40 1.88 13.23
C CYS A 182 -16.71 1.43 13.89
N SER A 183 -17.38 2.34 14.61
CA SER A 183 -18.74 2.09 15.13
C SER A 183 -19.80 2.12 14.01
N LYS A 184 -19.52 2.87 12.93
CA LYS A 184 -20.33 2.95 11.72
C LYS A 184 -19.40 2.99 10.51
N GLY A 185 -19.84 2.41 9.40
CA GLY A 185 -19.07 2.38 8.16
C GLY A 185 -17.80 1.52 8.23
N SER A 186 -16.79 1.88 7.44
CA SER A 186 -15.53 1.17 7.31
C SER A 186 -14.40 2.13 6.98
N MET A 187 -13.17 1.78 7.35
CA MET A 187 -11.99 2.35 6.70
C MET A 187 -11.89 1.76 5.30
N THR A 188 -11.44 2.54 4.33
CA THR A 188 -11.24 2.09 2.95
C THR A 188 -9.77 2.24 2.58
N TYR A 189 -9.17 1.20 2.00
CA TYR A 189 -7.84 1.31 1.39
C TYR A 189 -8.02 1.75 -0.06
N CYS A 190 -7.71 3.01 -0.31
CA CYS A 190 -7.94 3.69 -1.58
C CYS A 190 -6.64 3.82 -2.35
N CYS A 191 -6.66 3.45 -3.63
CA CYS A 191 -5.51 3.42 -4.51
C CYS A 191 -5.65 4.42 -5.64
N ARG A 192 -4.50 4.89 -6.13
CA ARG A 192 -4.41 5.86 -7.21
C ARG A 192 -4.93 5.28 -8.51
N HIS A 193 -5.58 6.13 -9.28
CA HIS A 193 -5.85 5.92 -10.69
C HIS A 193 -4.69 6.52 -11.49
N PRO A 194 -3.71 5.73 -12.00
CA PRO A 194 -2.83 6.25 -13.04
C PRO A 194 -3.66 6.53 -14.31
N ASP A 195 -3.22 7.44 -15.18
CA ASP A 195 -3.94 7.90 -16.38
C ASP A 195 -4.36 6.80 -17.40
N PHE A 196 -4.09 5.54 -17.08
CA PHE A 196 -4.51 4.36 -17.81
C PHE A 196 -5.37 3.48 -16.90
N GLN A 197 -6.70 3.60 -17.06
CA GLN A 197 -7.73 2.61 -16.71
C GLN A 197 -7.71 2.02 -15.28
N ASN A 198 -8.58 2.48 -14.36
CA ASN A 198 -9.12 1.72 -13.21
C ASN A 198 -8.20 0.64 -12.61
N PHE A 199 -6.95 0.97 -12.29
CA PHE A 199 -5.94 -0.04 -11.99
C PHE A 199 -5.60 -0.03 -10.50
N LEU A 200 -6.02 -1.09 -9.80
CA LEU A 200 -5.44 -1.43 -8.50
C LEU A 200 -4.01 -1.94 -8.73
N PRO A 201 -3.03 -1.63 -7.85
CA PRO A 201 -1.71 -2.26 -7.92
C PRO A 201 -1.86 -3.79 -8.02
N PRO A 202 -1.12 -4.47 -8.93
CA PRO A 202 -1.35 -5.88 -9.21
C PRO A 202 -1.11 -6.77 -7.99
N ALA A 203 -0.23 -6.36 -7.07
CA ALA A 203 -0.06 -6.99 -5.76
C ALA A 203 -1.35 -7.05 -4.92
N PHE A 204 -2.26 -6.08 -5.07
CA PHE A 204 -3.50 -5.97 -4.29
C PHE A 204 -4.73 -6.45 -5.07
N SER A 205 -4.51 -7.36 -6.01
CA SER A 205 -5.56 -8.00 -6.81
C SER A 205 -5.84 -9.43 -6.35
N GLN A 206 -6.96 -10.00 -6.80
CA GLN A 206 -7.37 -11.38 -6.53
C GLN A 206 -7.41 -11.68 -5.02
N CYS A 207 -8.12 -10.82 -4.29
CA CYS A 207 -8.20 -10.88 -2.84
C CYS A 207 -9.43 -11.65 -2.36
N PHE A 208 -9.28 -12.38 -1.27
CA PHE A 208 -10.39 -13.00 -0.55
C PHE A 208 -10.14 -12.92 0.97
N TRP A 209 -11.20 -13.01 1.76
CA TRP A 209 -11.09 -13.08 3.20
C TRP A 209 -10.83 -14.52 3.63
N SER A 210 -9.63 -14.80 4.13
CA SER A 210 -9.30 -16.09 4.73
C SER A 210 -9.88 -16.18 6.13
N LYS A 211 -10.43 -17.36 6.43
CA LYS A 211 -10.96 -17.75 7.73
C LYS A 211 -10.16 -18.88 8.33
N ASP A 212 -8.90 -19.07 7.92
CA ASP A 212 -8.07 -20.20 8.35
C ASP A 212 -8.16 -20.39 9.87
N ILE A 213 -8.80 -21.49 10.24
CA ILE A 213 -9.06 -21.89 11.61
C ILE A 213 -7.90 -22.76 12.03
N PHE A 214 -7.22 -22.38 13.11
CA PHE A 214 -6.24 -23.24 13.74
C PHE A 214 -6.80 -23.75 15.06
N ALA A 215 -6.48 -25.01 15.39
CA ALA A 215 -6.73 -25.55 16.72
C ALA A 215 -5.65 -25.05 17.68
N GLY A 216 -5.80 -23.82 18.17
CA GLY A 216 -4.92 -23.25 19.18
C GLY A 216 -5.10 -23.95 20.55
N PRO A 217 -4.06 -24.02 21.38
CA PRO A 217 -4.14 -24.65 22.71
C PRO A 217 -5.07 -23.90 23.69
N HIS A 218 -5.37 -22.61 23.43
CA HIS A 218 -6.28 -21.81 24.25
C HIS A 218 -7.67 -21.61 23.62
N ASN A 219 -7.77 -21.75 22.30
CA ASN A 219 -9.04 -21.75 21.60
C ASN A 219 -8.96 -22.69 20.39
N PRO A 220 -9.53 -23.90 20.48
CA PRO A 220 -9.41 -24.93 19.44
C PRO A 220 -10.16 -24.60 18.14
N MET A 221 -10.72 -23.39 18.01
CA MET A 221 -11.48 -22.95 16.84
C MET A 221 -11.38 -21.44 16.58
N ALA A 222 -10.22 -20.84 16.83
CA ALA A 222 -9.97 -19.42 16.55
C ALA A 222 -9.35 -19.20 15.15
N CYS A 223 -9.76 -18.12 14.50
CA CYS A 223 -9.11 -17.67 13.26
C CYS A 223 -7.83 -16.90 13.59
N ASN A 224 -6.74 -17.23 12.91
CA ASN A 224 -5.42 -16.69 13.21
C ASN A 224 -4.98 -15.52 12.31
N ALA A 225 -5.92 -14.89 11.60
CA ALA A 225 -5.63 -13.81 10.66
C ALA A 225 -4.54 -14.19 9.63
N ASP A 226 -4.47 -15.46 9.25
CA ASP A 226 -3.43 -15.97 8.36
C ASP A 226 -3.90 -16.04 6.91
N CYS A 227 -2.94 -15.96 6.00
CA CYS A 227 -3.15 -16.09 4.57
C CYS A 227 -2.46 -17.35 4.04
N PRO A 228 -2.97 -17.99 2.99
CA PRO A 228 -2.23 -19.05 2.32
C PRO A 228 -0.87 -18.56 1.84
N GLU A 229 0.05 -19.50 1.62
CA GLU A 229 1.39 -19.16 1.15
C GLU A 229 1.37 -18.25 -0.07
N ASN A 230 2.36 -17.36 -0.14
CA ASN A 230 2.55 -16.39 -1.22
C ASN A 230 1.46 -15.33 -1.40
N HIS A 231 0.48 -15.23 -0.49
CA HIS A 231 -0.50 -14.14 -0.50
C HIS A 231 -0.01 -12.94 0.33
N ILE A 232 -0.41 -11.75 -0.08
CA ILE A 232 -0.20 -10.51 0.67
C ILE A 232 -1.37 -10.31 1.63
N LYS A 233 -1.05 -10.19 2.92
CA LYS A 233 -1.99 -9.83 3.97
C LYS A 233 -2.23 -8.31 3.95
N LEU A 234 -3.42 -7.89 3.54
CA LEU A 234 -3.74 -6.47 3.29
C LEU A 234 -4.67 -5.85 4.34
N ALA A 235 -5.46 -6.64 5.06
CA ALA A 235 -6.32 -6.14 6.13
C ALA A 235 -6.64 -7.26 7.13
N VAL A 236 -6.95 -6.89 8.38
CA VAL A 236 -7.34 -7.84 9.42
C VAL A 236 -8.58 -7.34 10.13
N HIS A 237 -9.55 -8.21 10.35
CA HIS A 237 -10.81 -7.82 11.00
C HIS A 237 -11.50 -9.00 11.70
N PRO A 238 -12.10 -8.79 12.89
CA PRO A 238 -12.73 -9.88 13.64
C PRO A 238 -13.96 -10.51 12.97
N ARG A 239 -14.70 -9.81 12.07
CA ARG A 239 -15.88 -10.29 11.30
C ARG A 239 -16.55 -11.59 11.80
N ASN A 240 -16.43 -12.71 11.09
CA ASN A 240 -17.08 -13.99 11.44
C ASN A 240 -16.31 -14.75 12.52
N CYS A 241 -15.09 -14.32 12.83
CA CYS A 241 -14.20 -14.89 13.82
C CYS A 241 -14.34 -14.24 15.21
N ALA A 242 -15.19 -13.21 15.33
CA ALA A 242 -15.40 -12.48 16.57
C ALA A 242 -15.88 -13.39 17.70
N LYS A 243 -16.74 -14.37 17.38
CA LYS A 243 -17.27 -15.34 18.36
C LYS A 243 -16.21 -16.30 18.89
N SER A 244 -15.18 -16.58 18.08
CA SER A 244 -14.03 -17.39 18.50
C SER A 244 -12.87 -16.52 19.00
N GLY A 245 -13.07 -15.21 19.19
CA GLY A 245 -12.01 -14.30 19.63
C GLY A 245 -10.86 -14.16 18.62
N GLY A 246 -11.06 -14.61 17.38
CA GLY A 246 -10.07 -14.58 16.32
C GLY A 246 -10.33 -13.51 15.28
N TYR A 247 -9.50 -13.50 14.24
CA TYR A 247 -9.55 -12.51 13.17
C TYR A 247 -9.43 -13.16 11.79
N GLU A 248 -10.14 -12.60 10.81
CA GLU A 248 -9.96 -12.92 9.39
C GLU A 248 -8.89 -12.00 8.80
N ALA A 249 -8.17 -12.49 7.80
CA ALA A 249 -7.25 -11.68 7.00
C ALA A 249 -7.75 -11.54 5.57
N LEU A 250 -7.60 -10.35 4.98
CA LEU A 250 -7.75 -10.18 3.54
C LEU A 250 -6.43 -10.57 2.89
N CYS A 251 -6.50 -11.60 2.06
CA CYS A 251 -5.35 -12.24 1.42
C CYS A 251 -5.44 -12.00 -0.08
N CYS A 252 -4.46 -11.30 -0.63
CA CYS A 252 -4.36 -11.01 -2.06
C CYS A 252 -3.29 -11.90 -2.68
N ARG A 253 -3.66 -12.72 -3.67
CA ARG A 253 -2.66 -13.48 -4.44
C ARG A 253 -1.78 -12.53 -5.23
N GLY A 254 -2.41 -11.47 -5.74
CA GLY A 254 -1.85 -10.55 -6.70
C GLY A 254 -1.46 -11.22 -8.02
N TYR A 255 -1.07 -10.39 -8.97
CA TYR A 255 -0.49 -10.85 -10.23
C TYR A 255 1.03 -10.95 -10.12
N LYS A 256 1.59 -11.93 -10.83
CA LYS A 256 3.02 -12.01 -11.15
C LYS A 256 3.29 -11.33 -12.49
N PRO A 257 4.56 -11.02 -12.83
CA PRO A 257 4.90 -10.51 -14.16
C PRO A 257 4.34 -11.38 -15.30
N SER A 258 4.39 -12.71 -15.14
CA SER A 258 3.85 -13.68 -16.10
C SER A 258 2.32 -13.64 -16.27
N ASP A 259 1.60 -13.09 -15.29
CA ASP A 259 0.14 -13.04 -15.30
C ASP A 259 -0.37 -11.75 -15.98
N LEU A 260 0.50 -10.77 -16.20
CA LEU A 260 0.15 -9.51 -16.84
C LEU A 260 0.10 -9.72 -18.36
N PRO A 261 -0.90 -9.16 -19.07
CA PRO A 261 -0.87 -9.12 -20.52
C PRO A 261 0.44 -8.45 -20.94
N GLU A 262 1.17 -9.06 -21.87
CA GLU A 262 2.47 -8.60 -22.33
C GLU A 262 2.41 -7.09 -22.62
N HIS A 263 2.94 -6.29 -21.70
CA HIS A 263 3.04 -4.86 -21.88
C HIS A 263 4.14 -4.72 -22.92
N GLN A 264 3.76 -4.49 -24.18
CA GLN A 264 4.75 -4.13 -25.18
C GLN A 264 5.53 -2.95 -24.60
N PRO A 265 6.85 -3.08 -24.40
CA PRO A 265 7.64 -1.95 -23.93
C PRO A 265 7.35 -0.77 -24.89
N PRO A 266 7.27 0.47 -24.39
CA PRO A 266 7.06 1.62 -25.26
C PRO A 266 8.06 1.51 -26.40
N ASP A 267 7.55 1.52 -27.64
CA ASP A 267 8.37 1.46 -28.85
C ASP A 267 9.59 2.35 -28.61
N VAL A 268 10.76 1.73 -28.45
CA VAL A 268 12.02 2.46 -28.48
C VAL A 268 11.95 3.17 -29.83
N PRO A 269 11.97 4.53 -29.89
CA PRO A 269 11.94 5.21 -31.16
C PRO A 269 13.07 4.61 -31.98
N THR A 270 12.70 3.87 -33.02
CA THR A 270 13.68 3.28 -33.91
C THR A 270 14.47 4.48 -34.40
N ALA A 271 15.79 4.47 -34.13
CA ALA A 271 16.68 5.50 -34.60
C ALA A 271 16.29 5.79 -36.05
N PRO A 272 16.04 7.06 -36.43
CA PRO A 272 15.47 7.38 -37.73
C PRO A 272 16.33 6.66 -38.76
N LYS A 273 15.72 5.75 -39.53
CA LYS A 273 16.41 5.05 -40.62
C LYS A 273 17.11 6.12 -41.42
N LYS A 274 18.45 6.15 -41.41
CA LYS A 274 19.23 7.06 -42.25
C LYS A 274 18.66 6.91 -43.64
N SER A 275 18.21 8.03 -44.23
CA SER A 275 17.66 7.97 -45.58
C SER A 275 18.71 7.37 -46.49
N GLU A 276 18.27 6.62 -47.52
CA GLU A 276 19.17 5.96 -48.46
C GLU A 276 20.18 6.93 -49.10
N LYS A 277 19.80 8.23 -49.18
CA LYS A 277 20.68 9.32 -49.59
C LYS A 277 21.82 9.61 -48.62
N VAL A 278 21.61 9.51 -47.30
CA VAL A 278 22.65 9.69 -46.29
C VAL A 278 23.62 8.50 -46.31
N LEU A 279 23.10 7.28 -46.51
CA LEU A 279 23.93 6.08 -46.62
C LEU A 279 24.81 6.09 -47.89
N GLN A 280 24.26 6.57 -49.01
CA GLN A 280 25.01 6.74 -50.27
C GLN A 280 26.10 7.83 -50.16
N PHE A 281 25.85 8.89 -49.40
CA PHE A 281 26.82 9.97 -49.20
C PHE A 281 28.00 9.52 -48.32
N GLU A 282 27.75 8.76 -47.26
CA GLU A 282 28.81 8.21 -46.40
C GLU A 282 29.69 7.20 -47.17
N LEU A 283 29.10 6.35 -48.01
CA LEU A 283 29.84 5.41 -48.86
C LEU A 283 30.67 6.08 -49.98
N ALA A 284 30.36 7.34 -50.32
CA ALA A 284 31.09 8.11 -51.33
C ALA A 284 32.24 8.95 -50.74
N VAL A 285 32.24 9.20 -49.43
CA VAL A 285 33.29 9.97 -48.74
C VAL A 285 34.46 9.06 -48.30
N ASP A 286 34.21 7.76 -48.16
CA ASP A 286 35.24 6.75 -47.83
C ASP A 286 36.00 6.18 -49.06
N ARG A 287 35.98 6.89 -50.21
CA ARG A 287 36.82 6.63 -51.39
C ARG A 287 37.67 7.84 -51.73
#